data_AF-A0A924KKH0-F1
#
_entry.id   AF-A0A924KKH0-F1
#
_cell.length_a   1.000
_cell.length_b   1.000
_cell.length_c   1.000
_cell.angle_alpha   90.00
_cell.angle_beta   90.00
_cell.angle_gamma   90.00
#
_symmetry.space_group_name_H-M   'P 1'
#
loop_
_entity.id
_entity.type
_entity.pdbx_description
1 polymer ?
#
loop_
_entity_poly.entity_id
_entity_poly.type
_entity_poly.pdbx_seq_one_letter_code
_entity_poly.pdbx_strand_id
1 'polypeptide(L)'
;MKVLSCADTSYLLRRNLGTTRAWGDFLSDCARGRTTFEGLELLPITHLTERCPRPVYDPREIAQFIRDVIRLVPPKATAADIEPFEISIDPASLRLPRKMRRAVRCKPKTTK
;
A
#
# COMPACT_ATOMS: atom_id res chain seq x y z
N MET A 1 2.89 -23.59 -12.89
CA MET A 1 3.14 -23.10 -11.52
C MET A 1 2.87 -21.60 -11.52
N LYS A 2 2.04 -21.08 -10.60
CA LYS A 2 1.76 -19.64 -10.49
C LYS A 2 2.74 -19.05 -9.49
N VAL A 3 3.51 -18.06 -9.90
CA VAL A 3 4.48 -17.35 -9.06
C VAL A 3 4.11 -15.87 -8.99
N LEU A 4 4.51 -15.20 -7.91
CA LEU A 4 4.26 -13.77 -7.71
C LEU A 4 5.56 -12.98 -7.76
N SER A 5 5.48 -11.79 -8.33
CA SER A 5 6.59 -10.84 -8.34
C SER A 5 6.79 -10.24 -6.94
N CYS A 6 7.98 -9.69 -6.67
CA CYS A 6 8.23 -8.96 -5.42
C CYS A 6 7.21 -7.84 -5.15
N ALA A 7 6.71 -7.15 -6.19
CA ALA A 7 5.71 -6.10 -6.05
C ALA A 7 4.36 -6.67 -5.58
N ASP A 8 3.90 -7.76 -6.21
CA ASP A 8 2.64 -8.43 -5.84
C ASP A 8 2.74 -9.03 -4.43
N THR A 9 3.87 -9.66 -4.11
CA THR A 9 4.15 -10.19 -2.77
C THR A 9 4.13 -9.07 -1.73
N SER A 10 4.82 -7.96 -1.98
CA SER A 10 4.81 -6.80 -1.08
C SER A 10 3.40 -6.23 -0.88
N TYR A 11 2.56 -6.23 -1.92
CA TYR A 11 1.18 -5.80 -1.81
C TYR A 11 0.37 -6.72 -0.89
N LEU A 12 0.51 -8.05 -1.05
CA LEU A 12 -0.16 -9.02 -0.18
C LEU A 12 0.28 -8.91 1.28
N LEU A 13 1.58 -8.73 1.54
CA LEU A 13 2.09 -8.53 2.90
C LEU A 13 1.52 -7.25 3.51
N ARG A 14 1.51 -6.13 2.78
CA ARG A 14 0.87 -4.86 3.24
C ARG A 14 -0.59 -5.04 3.58
N ARG A 15 -1.34 -5.75 2.72
CA ARG A 15 -2.78 -5.94 2.89
C ARG A 15 -3.13 -6.75 4.13
N ASN A 16 -2.32 -7.75 4.48
CA ASN A 16 -2.64 -8.68 5.57
C ASN A 16 -1.92 -8.33 6.89
N LEU A 17 -0.71 -7.80 6.82
CA LEU A 17 0.15 -7.53 7.98
C LEU A 17 0.25 -6.02 8.30
N GLY A 18 -0.37 -5.17 7.47
CA GLY A 18 -0.36 -3.72 7.62
C GLY A 18 0.87 -3.04 7.04
N THR A 19 0.97 -1.73 7.25
CA THR A 19 2.06 -0.87 6.77
C THR A 19 3.25 -0.79 7.74
N THR A 20 3.33 -1.74 8.68
CA THR A 20 4.32 -1.80 9.77
C THR A 20 5.77 -1.74 9.27
N ARG A 21 6.02 -2.16 8.02
CA ARG A 21 7.34 -2.13 7.38
C ARG A 21 7.24 -1.82 5.89
N ALA A 22 8.35 -1.32 5.32
CA ALA A 22 8.56 -1.28 3.89
C ALA A 22 8.79 -2.72 3.36
N TRP A 23 7.70 -3.44 3.09
CA TRP A 23 7.74 -4.85 2.70
C TRP A 23 8.57 -5.15 1.44
N GLY A 24 8.64 -4.23 0.48
CA GLY A 24 9.51 -4.39 -0.70
C GLY A 24 11.01 -4.44 -0.33
N ASP A 25 11.44 -3.55 0.56
CA ASP A 25 12.84 -3.53 1.04
C ASP A 25 13.13 -4.75 1.90
N PHE A 26 12.18 -5.14 2.76
CA PHE A 26 12.25 -6.37 3.53
C PHE A 26 12.48 -7.60 2.65
N LEU A 27 11.70 -7.76 1.57
CA LEU A 27 11.87 -8.87 0.63
C LEU A 27 13.25 -8.83 -0.04
N SER A 28 13.75 -7.64 -0.37
CA SER A 28 15.09 -7.48 -0.95
C SER A 28 16.21 -7.82 0.04
N ASP A 29 16.03 -7.56 1.33
CA ASP A 29 17.01 -7.86 2.36
C ASP A 29 16.94 -9.33 2.79
N CYS A 30 15.75 -9.93 2.87
CA CYS A 30 15.57 -11.37 3.09
C CYS A 30 16.22 -12.18 1.97
N ALA A 31 16.04 -11.79 0.71
CA ALA A 31 16.69 -12.45 -0.43
C ALA A 31 18.23 -12.41 -0.36
N ARG A 32 18.81 -11.47 0.40
CA ARG A 32 20.25 -11.36 0.65
C ARG A 32 20.69 -11.96 1.99
N GLY A 33 19.78 -12.57 2.75
CA GLY A 33 20.04 -13.13 4.08
C GLY A 33 20.37 -12.08 5.15
N ARG A 34 19.91 -10.83 4.98
CA ARG A 34 20.28 -9.70 5.87
C ARG A 34 19.27 -9.40 6.96
N THR A 35 18.04 -9.89 6.84
CA THR A 35 16.97 -9.58 7.81
C THR A 35 16.02 -10.76 7.94
N THR A 36 15.37 -10.81 9.10
CA THR A 36 14.17 -11.59 9.35
C THR A 36 13.07 -10.66 9.89
N PHE A 37 11.84 -11.15 9.95
CA PHE A 37 10.72 -10.48 10.60
C PHE A 37 10.16 -11.44 11.66
N GLU A 38 10.30 -11.07 12.93
CA GLU A 38 9.92 -11.95 14.06
C GLU A 38 10.58 -13.33 13.99
N GLY A 39 11.83 -13.39 13.50
CA GLY A 39 12.57 -14.64 13.29
C GLY A 39 12.15 -15.42 12.05
N LEU A 40 11.14 -14.96 11.30
CA LEU A 40 10.68 -15.58 10.05
C LEU A 40 11.36 -14.93 8.83
N GLU A 41 11.60 -15.72 7.81
CA GLU A 41 12.11 -15.27 6.51
C GLU A 41 11.20 -15.72 5.38
N LEU A 42 11.18 -14.93 4.31
CA LEU A 42 10.46 -15.26 3.08
C LEU A 42 11.44 -15.16 1.92
N LEU A 43 11.93 -16.32 1.47
CA LEU A 43 12.93 -16.43 0.43
C LEU A 43 12.26 -16.59 -0.96
N PRO A 44 12.92 -16.10 -2.02
CA PRO A 44 12.45 -16.33 -3.37
C PRO A 44 12.73 -17.77 -3.83
N ILE A 45 11.79 -18.40 -4.55
CA ILE A 45 12.01 -19.73 -5.14
C ILE A 45 13.04 -19.64 -6.27
N THR A 46 12.88 -18.63 -7.12
CA THR A 46 13.69 -18.45 -8.32
C THR A 46 13.71 -16.98 -8.74
N HIS A 47 14.37 -16.69 -9.85
CA HIS A 47 14.46 -15.37 -10.44
C HIS A 47 13.84 -15.37 -11.83
N LEU A 48 13.11 -14.30 -12.16
CA LEU A 48 12.69 -14.04 -13.54
C LEU A 48 13.95 -13.79 -14.38
N THR A 49 14.21 -14.62 -15.38
CA THR A 49 15.46 -14.59 -16.17
C THR A 49 15.51 -13.48 -17.22
N GLU A 50 14.43 -12.74 -17.44
CA GLU A 50 14.40 -11.69 -18.47
C GLU A 50 15.02 -10.38 -17.99
N ARG A 51 16.12 -9.99 -18.65
CA ARG A 51 16.88 -8.71 -18.57
C ARG A 51 17.47 -8.35 -17.20
N CYS A 52 16.74 -8.55 -16.10
CA CYS A 52 17.21 -8.34 -14.73
C CYS A 52 16.63 -9.46 -13.85
N PRO A 53 17.47 -10.27 -13.17
CA PRO A 53 16.99 -11.31 -12.28
C PRO A 53 16.14 -10.69 -11.17
N ARG A 54 14.82 -10.83 -11.27
CA ARG A 54 13.88 -10.36 -10.24
C ARG A 54 13.39 -11.55 -9.43
N PRO A 55 13.48 -11.50 -8.09
CA PRO A 55 13.01 -12.59 -7.26
C PRO A 55 11.50 -12.81 -7.44
N VAL A 56 11.11 -14.08 -7.51
CA VAL A 56 9.72 -14.52 -7.55
C VAL A 56 9.43 -15.49 -6.42
N TYR A 57 8.18 -15.47 -5.95
CA TYR A 57 7.76 -16.12 -4.71
C TYR A 57 6.59 -17.08 -4.93
N ASP A 58 6.49 -18.13 -4.12
CA ASP A 58 5.35 -19.05 -4.14
C ASP A 58 4.17 -18.39 -3.41
N PRO A 59 2.98 -18.29 -4.01
CA PRO A 59 1.78 -17.91 -3.27
C PRO A 59 1.53 -18.77 -2.02
N ARG A 60 1.94 -20.04 -2.01
CA ARG A 60 1.78 -20.96 -0.86
C ARG A 60 2.69 -20.56 0.30
N GLU A 61 3.96 -20.27 0.02
CA GLU A 61 4.92 -19.83 1.04
C GLU A 61 4.56 -18.46 1.58
N ILE A 62 4.10 -17.54 0.71
CA ILE A 62 3.59 -16.23 1.14
C ILE A 62 2.42 -16.40 2.11
N ALA A 63 1.45 -17.26 1.79
CA ALA A 63 0.31 -17.53 2.66
C ALA A 63 0.71 -18.20 3.98
N GLN A 64 1.72 -19.06 3.96
CA GLN A 64 2.27 -19.67 5.17
C GLN A 64 2.95 -18.62 6.05
N PHE A 65 3.83 -17.81 5.47
CA PHE A 65 4.52 -16.72 6.15
C PHE A 65 3.53 -15.75 6.81
N ILE A 66 2.49 -15.32 6.09
CA ILE A 66 1.44 -14.44 6.65
C ILE A 66 0.76 -15.09 7.85
N ARG A 67 0.41 -16.38 7.77
CA ARG A 67 -0.22 -17.09 8.89
C ARG A 67 0.69 -17.18 10.11
N ASP A 68 1.97 -17.46 9.90
CA ASP A 68 2.93 -17.59 10.99
C ASP A 68 3.23 -16.24 11.63
N VAL A 69 3.32 -15.17 10.84
CA VAL A 69 3.42 -13.81 11.36
C VAL A 69 2.19 -13.44 12.19
N ILE A 70 0.98 -13.69 11.70
CA ILE A 70 -0.27 -13.37 12.43
C ILE A 70 -0.35 -14.14 13.76
N ARG A 71 0.20 -15.36 13.81
CA ARG A 71 0.28 -16.15 15.06
C ARG A 71 1.24 -15.55 16.07
N LEU A 72 2.38 -15.04 15.62
CA LEU A 72 3.39 -14.43 16.49
C LEU A 72 3.00 -13.03 16.94
N VAL A 73 2.47 -12.24 16.01
CA VAL A 73 2.05 -10.86 16.21
C VAL A 73 0.58 -10.78 15.82
N PRO A 74 -0.35 -11.01 16.77
CA PRO A 74 -1.76 -10.81 16.47
C PRO A 74 -1.94 -9.36 16.00
N PRO A 75 -2.66 -9.14 14.88
CA PRO A 75 -2.84 -7.81 14.34
C PRO A 75 -3.43 -6.93 15.44
N LYS A 76 -2.71 -5.87 15.81
CA LYS A 76 -3.22 -4.86 16.74
C LYS A 76 -4.49 -4.30 16.11
N ALA A 77 -5.65 -4.70 16.63
CA ALA A 77 -6.94 -4.22 16.18
C ALA A 77 -6.98 -2.71 16.40
N THR A 78 -6.65 -1.96 15.37
CA THR A 78 -6.97 -0.55 15.25
C THR A 78 -7.42 -0.35 13.82
N ALA A 79 -8.60 -0.89 13.52
CA ALA A 79 -9.53 -0.13 12.71
C ALA A 79 -9.82 1.13 13.54
N ALA A 80 -8.94 2.13 13.44
CA ALA A 80 -9.35 3.47 13.79
C ALA A 80 -10.42 3.79 12.75
N ASP A 81 -11.67 3.90 13.20
CA ASP A 81 -12.70 4.60 12.44
C ASP A 81 -12.20 6.04 12.31
N ILE A 82 -11.42 6.27 11.25
CA ILE A 82 -11.01 7.62 10.87
C ILE A 82 -12.30 8.24 10.35
N GLU A 83 -13.01 8.95 11.23
CA GLU A 83 -14.14 9.76 10.80
C GLU A 83 -13.60 10.85 9.88
N PRO A 84 -14.01 10.87 8.59
CA PRO A 84 -13.64 11.95 7.70
C PRO A 84 -14.27 13.24 8.25
N PHE A 85 -13.45 14.28 8.43
CA PHE A 85 -13.93 15.60 8.80
C PHE A 85 -14.00 16.52 7.58
N GLU A 86 -14.98 17.40 7.56
CA GLU A 86 -15.12 18.40 6.50
C GLU A 86 -14.03 19.47 6.64
N ILE A 87 -13.29 19.68 5.55
CA ILE A 87 -12.32 20.77 5.44
C ILE A 87 -12.99 21.89 4.63
N SER A 88 -13.20 23.04 5.27
CA SER A 88 -13.64 24.24 4.55
C SER A 88 -12.49 24.76 3.70
N ILE A 89 -12.67 24.74 2.37
CA ILE A 89 -11.71 25.28 1.42
C ILE A 89 -12.14 26.71 1.09
N ASP A 90 -11.24 27.67 1.25
CA ASP A 90 -11.46 29.04 0.78
C ASP A 90 -11.71 29.04 -0.73
N PRO A 91 -12.86 29.54 -1.21
CA PRO A 91 -13.16 29.59 -2.63
C PRO A 91 -12.13 30.39 -3.45
N ALA A 92 -11.39 31.33 -2.85
CA ALA A 92 -10.32 32.06 -3.53
C ALA A 92 -9.10 31.20 -3.84
N SER A 93 -8.92 30.10 -3.11
CA SER A 93 -7.82 29.14 -3.28
C SER A 93 -8.13 28.04 -4.31
N LEU A 94 -9.38 27.97 -4.80
CA LEU A 94 -9.78 27.00 -5.81
C LEU A 94 -9.14 27.34 -7.17
N ARG A 95 -8.13 26.55 -7.56
CA ARG A 95 -7.61 26.56 -8.93
C ARG A 95 -8.62 25.88 -9.87
N LEU A 96 -9.63 26.63 -10.32
CA LEU A 96 -10.57 26.14 -11.32
C LEU A 96 -9.85 25.92 -12.66
N PRO A 97 -9.98 24.74 -13.31
CA PRO A 97 -9.50 24.54 -14.67
C PRO A 97 -10.14 25.58 -15.59
N ARG A 98 -9.36 26.15 -16.52
CA ARG A 98 -9.75 27.30 -17.36
C ARG A 98 -11.13 27.16 -18.02
N LYS A 99 -11.59 25.92 -18.28
CA LYS A 99 -12.86 25.60 -18.93
C LYS A 99 -14.12 25.79 -18.07
N MET A 100 -13.99 25.93 -16.74
CA MET A 100 -15.14 26.08 -15.82
C MET A 100 -15.35 27.50 -15.27
N ARG A 101 -14.54 28.49 -15.69
CA ARG A 101 -14.57 29.86 -15.16
C ARG A 101 -15.83 30.69 -15.51
N ARG A 102 -16.78 30.15 -16.29
CA ARG A 102 -17.93 30.94 -16.80
C ARG A 102 -19.19 30.91 -15.94
N ALA A 103 -19.30 30.07 -14.91
CA ALA A 103 -20.57 29.91 -14.19
C ALA A 103 -20.75 30.78 -12.93
N VAL A 104 -19.72 31.48 -12.45
CA VAL A 104 -19.85 32.32 -11.24
C VAL A 104 -20.11 33.78 -11.63
N ARG A 105 -21.31 34.05 -12.14
CA ARG A 105 -21.93 35.38 -12.05
C ARG A 105 -23.25 35.24 -11.29
N CYS A 106 -23.17 35.21 -9.97
CA CYS A 106 -24.33 35.47 -9.14
C CYS A 106 -24.74 36.93 -9.36
N LYS A 107 -25.94 37.17 -9.87
CA LYS A 107 -26.52 38.52 -9.92
C LYS A 107 -26.86 38.97 -8.49
N PRO A 108 -26.64 40.24 -8.13
CA PRO A 108 -27.11 40.76 -6.84
C PRO A 108 -28.65 40.75 -6.80
N LYS A 109 -29.19 40.29 -5.67
CA LYS A 109 -30.62 40.42 -5.35
C LYS A 109 -30.95 41.89 -5.18
N THR A 110 -31.80 42.44 -6.04
CA THR A 110 -32.39 43.77 -5.86
C THR A 110 -33.56 43.65 -4.90
N THR A 111 -33.39 44.13 -3.68
CA THR A 111 -34.48 44.43 -2.76
C THR A 111 -35.04 45.81 -3.11
N LYS A 112 -36.36 45.91 -3.30
CA LYS A 112 -37.12 47.15 -3.21
C LYS A 112 -38.46 46.84 -2.55
#